data_AF-A0AAE1Z572-F1
#
_entry.id   AF-A0AAE1Z572-F1
#
_cell.length_a   1.000
_cell.length_b   1.000
_cell.length_c   1.000
_cell.angle_alpha   90.00
_cell.angle_beta   90.00
_cell.angle_gamma   90.00
#
_symmetry.space_group_name_H-M   'P 1'
#
loop_
_entity.id
_entity.type
_entity.pdbx_description
1 polymer ?
#
loop_
_entity_poly.entity_id
_entity_poly.type
_entity_poly.pdbx_seq_one_letter_code
_entity_poly.pdbx_strand_id
1 'polypeptide(L)'
;MDPKLLLRPLTVSTKFRVKGVLSNSRNREYIPWSDDYNNLESILYINLANIFRNLIIDSLLTANTQIFQGSRCTIITFIRITIFIRSKRQVVSSPTNSTSIDGVQGSATVELQTLSGSQLSQDQFTELLTDGYNQLNKSSGALLNNMQATRITPVLTCSSTQLICGDHASCRNTENGVQCTCDPMWKDLTPSDPGKRCTLHPGTIALIVFAGILLLLAIIAIIYFVIKTKNIKKFKLKTIS
;
A
#
# COMPACT_ATOMS: atom_id res chain seq x y z
N MET A 1 -18.50 14.43 -25.93
CA MET A 1 -18.05 13.60 -24.78
C MET A 1 -16.94 12.71 -25.30
N ASP A 2 -15.71 12.98 -24.88
CA ASP A 2 -14.49 12.42 -25.47
C ASP A 2 -14.26 10.97 -24.98
N PRO A 3 -14.15 9.95 -25.84
CA PRO A 3 -14.07 8.54 -25.43
C PRO A 3 -12.66 8.10 -24.99
N LYS A 4 -11.76 9.03 -24.65
CA LYS A 4 -10.38 8.74 -24.20
C LYS A 4 -10.20 8.67 -22.67
N LEU A 5 -11.29 8.60 -21.90
CA LEU A 5 -11.24 8.44 -20.43
C LEU A 5 -11.33 6.98 -19.95
N LEU A 6 -11.20 5.99 -20.84
CA LEU A 6 -11.11 4.58 -20.49
C LEU A 6 -9.63 4.14 -20.49
N LEU A 7 -9.19 3.54 -19.38
CA LEU A 7 -7.85 2.97 -19.11
C LEU A 7 -6.82 3.88 -18.39
N ARG A 8 -7.21 4.57 -17.32
CA ARG A 8 -6.30 4.64 -16.17
C ARG A 8 -6.78 3.64 -15.13
N PRO A 9 -6.04 2.55 -14.84
CA PRO A 9 -6.30 1.83 -13.61
C PRO A 9 -6.21 2.86 -12.48
N LEU A 10 -7.22 2.95 -11.61
CA LEU A 10 -7.10 3.74 -10.39
C LEU A 10 -5.97 3.10 -9.59
N THR A 11 -4.79 3.72 -9.66
CA THR A 11 -3.64 3.35 -8.86
C THR A 11 -3.93 3.76 -7.42
N VAL A 12 -3.85 2.80 -6.50
CA VAL A 12 -3.90 3.06 -5.06
C VAL A 12 -2.87 4.14 -4.75
N SER A 13 -3.31 5.30 -4.29
CA SER A 13 -2.41 6.42 -3.97
C SER A 13 -2.83 6.99 -2.62
N THR A 14 -2.08 6.62 -1.58
CA THR A 14 -2.24 7.18 -0.23
C THR A 14 -1.00 7.96 0.11
N LYS A 15 -1.16 9.19 0.62
CA LYS A 15 -0.06 10.09 0.90
C LYS A 15 0.07 10.38 2.39
N PHE A 16 1.31 10.35 2.86
CA PHE A 16 1.73 10.77 4.20
C PHE A 16 2.72 11.91 4.07
N ARG A 17 2.57 12.93 4.90
CA ARG A 17 3.58 13.97 5.11
C ARG A 17 4.49 13.53 6.23
N VAL A 18 5.78 13.37 5.94
CA VAL A 18 6.81 13.02 6.90
C VAL A 18 7.62 14.25 7.22
N LYS A 19 7.76 14.57 8.51
CA LYS A 19 8.61 15.63 9.02
C LYS A 19 9.69 15.05 9.92
N GLY A 20 10.88 15.64 9.90
CA GLY A 20 11.96 15.26 10.79
C GLY A 20 13.03 16.34 10.87
N VAL A 21 13.65 16.48 12.05
CA VAL A 21 14.73 17.42 12.29
C VAL A 21 16.06 16.78 11.90
N LEU A 22 16.85 17.49 11.10
CA LEU A 22 18.09 16.97 10.54
C LEU A 22 19.29 17.30 11.44
N SER A 23 20.13 16.30 11.68
CA SER A 23 21.44 16.45 12.33
C SER A 23 22.53 15.78 11.51
N ASN A 24 23.79 16.17 11.68
CA ASN A 24 24.92 15.58 11.00
C ASN A 24 25.24 14.21 11.61
N SER A 25 25.55 13.21 10.79
CA SER A 25 25.84 11.85 11.29
C SER A 25 27.18 11.70 11.98
N ARG A 26 28.17 12.57 11.68
CA ARG A 26 29.52 12.49 12.25
C ARG A 26 29.59 12.99 13.68
N ASN A 27 29.06 14.18 13.94
CA ASN A 27 29.13 14.84 15.26
C ASN A 27 27.78 14.85 16.01
N ARG A 28 26.69 14.40 15.37
CA ARG A 28 25.32 14.40 15.91
C ARG A 28 24.77 15.80 16.23
N GLU A 29 25.43 16.85 15.75
CA GLU A 29 24.94 18.22 15.89
C GLU A 29 23.87 18.52 14.85
N TYR A 30 22.90 19.37 15.18
CA TYR A 30 21.88 19.76 14.23
C TYR A 30 22.49 20.48 13.02
N ILE A 31 21.94 20.23 11.83
CA ILE A 31 22.39 20.92 10.62
C ILE A 31 21.89 22.36 10.72
N PRO A 32 22.77 23.37 10.64
CA PRO A 32 22.37 24.77 10.72
C PRO A 32 21.56 25.17 9.49
N TRP A 33 20.64 26.11 9.67
CA TRP A 33 19.89 26.69 8.56
C TRP A 33 20.81 27.43 7.58
N SER A 34 20.55 27.25 6.29
CA SER A 34 21.10 28.05 5.20
C SER A 34 19.97 28.55 4.31
N ASP A 35 20.08 29.78 3.83
CA ASP A 35 19.09 30.35 2.91
C ASP A 35 19.08 29.65 1.54
N ASP A 36 20.14 28.90 1.21
CA ASP A 36 20.18 28.00 0.05
C ASP A 36 19.04 26.97 0.05
N TYR A 37 18.51 26.60 1.22
CA TYR A 37 17.40 25.65 1.31
C TYR A 37 16.06 26.21 0.82
N ASN A 38 15.98 27.52 0.58
CA ASN A 38 14.84 28.15 -0.11
C ASN A 38 14.96 28.08 -1.64
N ASN A 39 16.15 27.78 -2.18
CA ASN A 39 16.39 27.69 -3.61
C ASN A 39 16.44 26.21 -4.06
N LEU A 40 15.41 25.78 -4.80
CA LEU A 40 15.27 24.40 -5.28
C LEU A 40 16.38 23.96 -6.25
N GLU A 41 17.11 24.91 -6.84
CA GLU A 41 18.22 24.66 -7.76
C GLU A 41 19.59 24.69 -7.05
N SER A 42 19.64 25.11 -5.78
CA SER A 42 20.89 25.14 -5.03
C SER A 42 21.43 23.73 -4.82
N ILE A 43 22.75 23.58 -5.00
CA ILE A 43 23.45 22.31 -4.78
C ILE A 43 23.25 21.82 -3.34
N LEU A 44 23.23 22.73 -2.35
CA LEU A 44 22.99 22.37 -0.95
C LEU A 44 21.59 21.81 -0.74
N TYR A 45 20.58 22.44 -1.35
CA TYR A 45 19.20 21.96 -1.32
C TYR A 45 19.09 20.57 -1.96
N ILE A 46 19.58 20.40 -3.19
CA ILE A 46 19.48 19.16 -3.95
C ILE A 46 20.15 18.00 -3.19
N ASN A 47 21.34 18.22 -2.65
CA ASN A 47 22.09 17.22 -1.90
C ASN A 47 21.35 16.80 -0.63
N LEU A 48 20.91 17.76 0.20
CA LEU A 48 20.21 17.46 1.43
C LEU A 48 18.84 16.82 1.17
N ALA A 49 18.13 17.26 0.12
CA ALA A 49 16.86 16.69 -0.29
C ALA A 49 17.01 15.23 -0.73
N ASN A 50 18.06 14.90 -1.49
CA ASN A 50 18.34 13.51 -1.87
C ASN A 50 18.67 12.65 -0.64
N ILE A 51 19.47 13.15 0.31
CA ILE A 51 19.76 12.43 1.55
C ILE A 51 18.46 12.19 2.34
N PHE A 52 17.64 13.22 2.53
CA PHE A 52 16.38 13.11 3.26
C PHE A 52 15.40 12.15 2.58
N ARG A 53 15.31 12.19 1.25
CA ARG A 53 14.51 11.26 0.45
C ARG A 53 14.93 9.81 0.68
N ASN A 54 16.23 9.54 0.55
CA ASN A 54 16.77 8.19 0.64
C ASN A 54 16.58 7.65 2.06
N LEU A 55 16.87 8.45 3.09
CA LEU A 55 16.61 8.05 4.47
C LEU A 55 15.16 7.62 4.69
N ILE A 56 14.18 8.36 4.17
CA ILE A 56 12.76 7.98 4.31
C ILE A 56 12.44 6.69 3.54
N ILE A 57 12.80 6.61 2.25
CA ILE A 57 12.45 5.46 1.41
C ILE A 57 13.15 4.18 1.90
N ASP A 58 14.45 4.28 2.21
CA ASP A 58 15.23 3.15 2.71
C ASP A 58 14.70 2.68 4.06
N SER A 59 14.26 3.60 4.93
CA SER A 59 13.65 3.23 6.22
C SER A 59 12.36 2.44 5.99
N LEU A 60 11.47 2.93 5.13
CA LEU A 60 10.20 2.26 4.83
C LEU A 60 10.43 0.87 4.21
N LEU A 61 11.31 0.77 3.21
CA LEU A 61 11.63 -0.51 2.58
C LEU A 61 12.30 -1.49 3.54
N THR A 62 13.14 -1.00 4.45
CA THR A 62 13.76 -1.83 5.49
C THR A 62 12.72 -2.36 6.49
N ALA A 63 11.72 -1.55 6.84
CA ALA A 63 10.66 -1.96 7.75
C ALA A 63 9.77 -3.06 7.13
N ASN A 64 9.28 -2.85 5.91
CA ASN A 64 8.46 -3.83 5.20
C ASN A 64 8.43 -3.59 3.69
N THR A 65 9.24 -4.33 2.94
CA THR A 65 9.32 -4.22 1.48
C THR A 65 7.96 -4.47 0.80
N GLN A 66 7.11 -5.36 1.31
CA GLN A 66 5.83 -5.70 0.68
C GLN A 66 4.83 -4.54 0.78
N ILE A 67 4.75 -3.88 1.94
CA ILE A 67 3.85 -2.76 2.16
C ILE A 67 4.36 -1.52 1.41
N PHE A 68 5.66 -1.27 1.42
CA PHE A 68 6.23 -0.03 0.89
C PHE A 68 6.78 -0.15 -0.53
N GLN A 69 6.55 -1.28 -1.22
CA GLN A 69 7.01 -1.48 -2.59
C GLN A 69 6.52 -0.38 -3.53
N GLY A 70 7.44 0.22 -4.28
CA GLY A 70 7.12 1.27 -5.26
C GLY A 70 6.73 2.62 -4.63
N SER A 71 6.87 2.79 -3.31
CA SER A 71 6.60 4.07 -2.65
C SER A 71 7.46 5.19 -3.22
N ARG A 72 6.88 6.38 -3.35
CA ARG A 72 7.55 7.56 -3.92
C ARG A 72 7.66 8.65 -2.87
N CYS A 73 8.85 9.17 -2.66
CA CYS A 73 9.06 10.35 -1.81
C CYS A 73 9.20 11.59 -2.70
N THR A 74 8.14 12.39 -2.68
CA THR A 74 7.88 13.55 -3.53
C THR A 74 7.81 14.81 -2.67
N ILE A 75 7.96 15.99 -3.27
CA ILE A 75 7.80 17.30 -2.63
C ILE A 75 8.59 17.39 -1.32
N ILE A 76 9.86 17.74 -1.45
CA ILE A 76 10.74 17.98 -0.31
C ILE A 76 10.77 19.48 -0.06
N THR A 77 10.66 19.88 1.19
CA THR A 77 10.73 21.28 1.62
C THR A 77 11.50 21.32 2.93
N PHE A 78 12.31 22.34 3.11
CA PHE A 78 13.02 22.58 4.36
C PHE A 78 12.40 23.77 5.07
N ILE A 79 12.18 23.60 6.37
CA ILE A 79 11.56 24.61 7.22
C ILE A 79 12.60 25.00 8.26
N ARG A 80 12.84 26.30 8.40
CA ARG A 80 13.70 26.85 9.45
C ARG A 80 13.02 26.65 10.79
N ILE A 81 13.74 26.06 11.73
CA ILE A 81 13.25 25.88 13.10
C ILE A 81 14.31 26.35 14.09
N THR A 82 13.88 26.94 15.20
CA THR A 82 14.78 27.29 16.29
C THR A 82 14.85 26.14 17.28
N ILE A 83 16.06 25.67 17.55
CA ILE A 83 16.34 24.54 18.44
C ILE A 83 17.03 25.07 19.69
N PHE A 84 16.44 24.78 20.85
CA PHE A 84 17.00 25.17 22.15
C PHE A 84 17.93 24.09 22.68
N ILE A 85 19.23 24.38 22.75
CA ILE A 85 20.20 23.47 23.36
C ILE A 85 20.24 23.76 24.86
N ARG A 86 19.81 22.79 25.66
CA ARG A 86 20.00 22.85 27.13
C ARG A 86 21.43 22.38 27.44
N SER A 87 22.27 23.29 27.91
CA SER A 87 23.56 22.93 28.49
C SER A 87 23.33 22.00 29.68
N LYS A 88 23.92 20.79 29.65
CA LYS A 88 23.85 19.86 30.78
C LYS A 88 24.56 20.52 31.98
N ARG A 89 23.85 20.62 33.11
CA ARG A 89 24.27 21.04 34.47
C ARG A 89 25.73 21.53 34.59
N GLN A 90 25.93 22.84 34.59
CA GLN A 90 27.04 23.44 35.33
C GLN A 90 26.50 23.92 36.68
N VAL A 91 27.16 23.51 37.77
CA VAL A 91 26.96 24.07 39.12
C VAL A 91 27.66 25.43 39.15
N VAL A 92 27.09 26.44 38.49
CA VAL A 92 27.49 27.83 38.69
C VAL A 92 26.25 28.73 38.54
N SER A 93 26.00 29.49 39.59
CA SER A 93 24.97 30.52 39.73
C SER A 93 25.14 31.67 38.72
N SER A 94 24.40 31.65 37.61
CA SER A 94 24.10 32.79 36.73
C SER A 94 23.14 32.37 35.59
N PRO A 95 22.39 33.29 34.97
CA PRO A 95 21.16 32.97 34.25
C PRO A 95 21.45 32.04 33.09
N THR A 96 20.60 31.02 32.93
CA THR A 96 20.70 29.98 31.91
C THR A 96 20.72 30.59 30.52
N ASN A 97 21.90 30.86 29.97
CA ASN A 97 22.09 31.17 28.56
C ASN A 97 21.80 29.89 27.77
N SER A 98 20.52 29.65 27.46
CA SER A 98 20.13 28.64 26.49
C SER A 98 20.68 29.08 25.13
N THR A 99 21.67 28.37 24.60
CA THR A 99 22.12 28.60 23.23
C THR A 99 21.06 28.06 22.29
N SER A 100 20.44 28.95 21.51
CA SER A 100 19.54 28.58 20.43
C SER A 100 20.33 28.52 19.13
N ILE A 101 20.07 27.49 18.33
CA ILE A 101 20.57 27.41 16.96
C ILE A 101 19.36 27.32 16.03
N ASP A 102 19.49 27.90 14.84
CA ASP A 102 18.51 27.67 13.79
C ASP A 102 18.91 26.42 13.03
N GLY A 103 18.05 25.41 13.10
CA GLY A 103 18.24 24.13 12.44
C GLY A 103 17.28 23.92 11.27
N VAL A 104 17.44 22.76 10.64
CA VAL A 104 16.66 22.36 9.46
C VAL A 104 15.66 21.27 9.84
N GLN A 105 14.37 21.52 9.60
CA GLN A 105 13.34 20.47 9.58
C GLN A 105 13.00 20.12 8.13
N GLY A 106 13.23 18.87 7.74
CA GLY A 106 12.77 18.33 6.47
C GLY A 106 11.29 18.00 6.54
N SER A 107 10.56 18.29 5.46
CA SER A 107 9.17 17.90 5.23
C SER A 107 9.03 17.30 3.83
N ALA A 108 8.62 16.04 3.75
CA ALA A 108 8.45 15.30 2.50
C ALA A 108 7.06 14.67 2.40
N THR A 109 6.58 14.48 1.17
CA THR A 109 5.35 13.73 0.89
C THR A 109 5.67 12.34 0.37
N VAL A 110 5.36 11.32 1.16
CA VAL A 110 5.49 9.91 0.77
C VAL A 110 4.17 9.44 0.20
N GLU A 111 4.20 8.92 -1.02
CA GLU A 111 3.07 8.31 -1.70
C GLU A 111 3.23 6.80 -1.75
N LEU A 112 2.29 6.10 -1.12
CA LEU A 112 2.17 4.65 -1.09
C LEU A 112 1.34 4.17 -2.28
N GLN A 113 1.84 3.11 -2.92
CA GLN A 113 1.27 2.54 -4.14
C GLN A 113 0.53 1.21 -3.90
N THR A 114 0.64 0.64 -2.69
CA THR A 114 0.08 -0.68 -2.35
C THR A 114 -1.23 -0.53 -1.59
N LEU A 115 -2.11 -1.52 -1.72
CA LEU A 115 -3.35 -1.57 -0.95
C LEU A 115 -3.08 -1.69 0.55
N SER A 116 -2.18 -2.57 0.94
CA SER A 116 -1.77 -2.75 2.34
C SER A 116 -1.20 -1.45 2.94
N GLY A 117 -0.41 -0.70 2.18
CA GLY A 117 0.11 0.60 2.61
C GLY A 117 -0.99 1.65 2.77
N SER A 118 -2.01 1.64 1.92
CA SER A 118 -3.15 2.56 2.02
C SER A 118 -3.99 2.39 3.29
N GLN A 119 -3.93 1.19 3.89
CA GLN A 119 -4.67 0.82 5.10
C GLN A 119 -3.95 1.22 6.39
N LEU A 120 -2.73 1.76 6.31
CA LEU A 120 -2.00 2.18 7.49
C LEU A 120 -2.65 3.43 8.10
N SER A 121 -2.87 3.38 9.42
CA SER A 121 -3.11 4.58 10.21
C SER A 121 -1.83 5.43 10.31
N GLN A 122 -1.98 6.66 10.81
CA GLN A 122 -0.84 7.55 11.06
C GLN A 122 0.18 6.95 12.03
N ASP A 123 -0.29 6.30 13.09
CA ASP A 123 0.56 5.75 14.14
C ASP A 123 1.31 4.52 13.61
N GLN A 124 0.62 3.60 12.94
CA GLN A 124 1.24 2.43 12.31
C GLN A 124 2.30 2.83 11.28
N PHE A 125 2.01 3.84 10.46
CA PHE A 125 2.99 4.34 9.50
C PHE A 125 4.22 4.93 10.20
N THR A 126 4.03 5.71 11.27
CA THR A 126 5.12 6.35 12.03
C THR A 126 5.98 5.32 12.75
N GLU A 127 5.35 4.29 13.32
CA GLU A 127 6.02 3.15 13.97
C GLU A 127 6.89 2.39 12.95
N LEU A 128 6.31 1.95 11.83
CA LEU A 128 7.05 1.25 10.78
C LEU A 128 8.21 2.09 10.23
N LEU A 129 7.99 3.39 9.99
CA LEU A 129 9.05 4.30 9.56
C LEU A 129 10.19 4.36 10.59
N THR A 130 9.85 4.45 11.87
CA THR A 130 10.82 4.56 12.97
C THR A 130 11.60 3.25 13.15
N ASP A 131 10.91 2.12 13.10
CA ASP A 131 11.52 0.79 13.20
C ASP A 131 12.49 0.52 12.06
N GLY A 132 12.09 0.83 10.84
CA GLY A 132 12.96 0.73 9.67
C GLY A 132 14.15 1.67 9.76
N TYR A 133 13.93 2.92 10.18
CA TYR A 133 15.01 3.88 10.39
C TYR A 133 16.03 3.41 11.43
N ASN A 134 15.58 2.75 12.49
CA ASN A 134 16.46 2.22 13.53
C ASN A 134 17.30 1.02 13.08
N GLN A 135 16.82 0.27 12.08
CA GLN A 135 17.53 -0.84 11.48
C GLN A 135 18.51 -0.42 10.37
N LEU A 136 18.36 0.78 9.81
CA LEU A 136 19.27 1.29 8.80
C LEU A 136 20.69 1.45 9.34
N ASN A 137 21.67 1.15 8.46
CA ASN A 137 23.04 1.58 8.69
C ASN A 137 23.15 3.09 8.41
N LYS A 138 23.20 3.89 9.48
CA LYS A 138 23.13 5.36 9.44
C LYS A 138 24.48 6.00 9.08
N SER A 139 25.11 5.55 8.00
CA SER A 139 26.37 6.12 7.47
C SER A 139 26.16 7.33 6.56
N SER A 140 24.92 7.61 6.17
CA SER A 140 24.53 8.75 5.35
C SER A 140 24.78 10.06 6.09
N GLY A 141 25.26 11.11 5.43
CA GLY A 141 25.75 12.36 6.03
C GLY A 141 24.78 13.13 6.95
N ALA A 142 23.51 12.71 7.05
CA ALA A 142 22.53 13.25 7.97
C ALA A 142 21.78 12.14 8.74
N LEU A 143 21.26 12.50 9.91
CA LEU A 143 20.38 11.73 10.77
C LEU A 143 19.03 12.45 10.90
N LEU A 144 18.00 11.68 11.21
CA LEU A 144 16.65 12.16 11.44
C LEU A 144 16.27 12.01 12.91
N ASN A 145 15.85 13.13 13.49
CA ASN A 145 15.35 13.21 14.86
C ASN A 145 13.91 13.70 14.86
N ASN A 146 13.16 13.37 15.91
CA ASN A 146 11.78 13.85 16.11
C ASN A 146 10.90 13.61 14.86
N MET A 147 10.99 12.41 14.29
CA MET A 147 10.21 12.05 13.12
C MET A 147 8.72 12.02 13.46
N GLN A 148 7.92 12.59 12.57
CA GLN A 148 6.47 12.59 12.68
C GLN A 148 5.89 12.36 11.29
N ALA A 149 4.86 11.53 11.20
CA ALA A 149 4.11 11.38 9.97
C ALA A 149 2.67 11.85 10.17
N THR A 150 2.07 12.39 9.11
CA THR A 150 0.67 12.79 9.09
C THR A 150 0.04 12.32 7.80
N ARG A 151 -1.08 11.62 7.88
CA ARG A 151 -1.83 11.21 6.69
C ARG A 151 -2.49 12.44 6.05
N ILE A 152 -2.29 12.66 4.75
CA ILE A 152 -2.79 13.85 4.05
C ILE A 152 -3.86 13.54 2.99
N THR A 153 -4.04 12.28 2.62
CA THR A 153 -5.14 11.82 1.76
C THR A 153 -6.26 11.21 2.59
N PRO A 154 -7.52 11.27 2.13
CA PRO A 154 -8.63 10.61 2.81
C PRO A 154 -8.51 9.08 2.79
N VAL A 155 -9.25 8.42 3.69
CA VAL A 155 -9.30 6.94 3.75
C VAL A 155 -9.94 6.44 2.46
N LEU A 156 -9.34 5.41 1.85
CA LEU A 156 -9.93 4.82 0.66
C LEU A 156 -11.24 4.12 1.02
N THR A 157 -12.24 4.28 0.17
CA THR A 157 -13.54 3.64 0.32
C THR A 157 -13.91 2.92 -0.96
N CYS A 158 -14.67 1.83 -0.87
CA CYS A 158 -15.10 1.05 -2.02
C CYS A 158 -15.84 1.90 -3.07
N SER A 159 -16.61 2.90 -2.65
CA SER A 159 -17.25 3.87 -3.55
C SER A 159 -16.25 4.69 -4.37
N SER A 160 -15.10 5.03 -3.79
CA SER A 160 -14.03 5.75 -4.48
C SER A 160 -13.11 4.85 -5.32
N THR A 161 -13.21 3.52 -5.17
CA THR A 161 -12.17 2.60 -5.62
C THR A 161 -12.69 1.25 -6.14
N GLN A 162 -13.89 1.20 -6.73
CA GLN A 162 -14.50 -0.04 -7.24
C GLN A 162 -13.60 -0.87 -8.18
N LEU A 163 -12.56 -0.27 -8.78
CA LEU A 163 -11.62 -0.92 -9.69
C LEU A 163 -10.31 -1.44 -9.04
N ILE A 164 -10.14 -1.32 -7.71
CA ILE A 164 -8.90 -1.76 -7.02
C ILE A 164 -8.84 -3.29 -6.88
N CYS A 165 -9.97 -3.93 -6.60
CA CYS A 165 -10.03 -5.38 -6.45
C CYS A 165 -9.94 -6.07 -7.82
N GLY A 166 -9.36 -7.26 -7.86
CA GLY A 166 -9.28 -8.06 -9.07
C GLY A 166 -10.63 -8.60 -9.50
N ASP A 167 -10.67 -9.22 -10.68
CA ASP A 167 -11.87 -9.91 -11.14
C ASP A 167 -12.29 -11.00 -10.15
N HIS A 168 -13.59 -11.13 -9.94
CA HIS A 168 -14.17 -12.07 -8.97
C HIS A 168 -13.76 -11.82 -7.52
N ALA A 169 -13.56 -10.55 -7.17
CA ALA A 169 -13.37 -10.11 -5.80
C ALA A 169 -14.34 -8.99 -5.44
N SER A 170 -14.81 -9.04 -4.19
CA SER A 170 -15.67 -8.04 -3.58
C SER A 170 -14.84 -7.08 -2.72
N CYS A 171 -15.18 -5.79 -2.79
CA CYS A 171 -14.61 -4.76 -1.94
C CYS A 171 -15.44 -4.59 -0.65
N ARG A 172 -14.76 -4.48 0.49
CA ARG A 172 -15.37 -4.12 1.78
C ARG A 172 -14.64 -2.94 2.41
N ASN A 173 -15.40 -1.98 2.91
CA ASN A 173 -14.84 -0.88 3.70
C ASN A 173 -14.38 -1.41 5.06
N THR A 174 -13.20 -0.96 5.49
CA THR A 174 -12.67 -1.17 6.83
C THR A 174 -12.46 0.19 7.51
N GLU A 175 -12.13 0.20 8.80
CA GLU A 175 -11.91 1.44 9.55
C GLU A 175 -10.79 2.31 8.94
N ASN A 176 -9.73 1.68 8.41
CA ASN A 176 -8.57 2.38 7.86
C ASN A 176 -8.40 2.21 6.34
N GLY A 177 -9.41 1.69 5.61
CA GLY A 177 -9.31 1.60 4.15
C GLY A 177 -10.33 0.64 3.54
N VAL A 178 -9.85 -0.14 2.58
CA VAL A 178 -10.65 -1.18 1.92
C VAL A 178 -9.92 -2.51 1.95
N GLN A 179 -10.70 -3.58 2.08
CA GLN A 179 -10.24 -4.95 1.96
C GLN A 179 -10.89 -5.58 0.73
N CYS A 180 -10.07 -6.21 -0.11
CA CYS A 180 -10.55 -7.02 -1.22
C CYS A 180 -10.58 -8.49 -0.79
N THR A 181 -11.69 -9.17 -1.07
CA THR A 181 -11.85 -10.61 -0.78
C THR A 181 -12.40 -11.30 -2.02
N CYS A 182 -11.80 -12.42 -2.41
CA CYS A 182 -12.33 -13.23 -3.50
C CYS A 182 -13.78 -13.65 -3.21
N ASP A 183 -14.60 -13.67 -4.26
CA ASP A 183 -15.99 -14.08 -4.18
C ASP A 183 -16.11 -15.57 -3.79
N PRO A 184 -17.27 -16.04 -3.29
CA PRO A 184 -17.48 -17.45 -3.00
C PRO A 184 -17.12 -18.33 -4.19
N MET A 185 -16.55 -19.51 -3.92
CA MET A 185 -16.01 -20.45 -4.93
C MET A 185 -14.67 -20.05 -5.56
N TRP A 186 -14.12 -18.89 -5.23
CA TRP A 186 -12.80 -18.45 -5.65
C TRP A 186 -11.79 -18.52 -4.50
N LYS A 187 -10.54 -18.82 -4.84
CA LYS A 187 -9.40 -18.91 -3.95
C LYS A 187 -8.36 -17.87 -4.34
N ASP A 188 -7.84 -17.19 -3.33
CA ASP A 188 -6.76 -16.23 -3.48
C ASP A 188 -5.42 -16.92 -3.74
N LEU A 189 -4.67 -16.41 -4.71
CA LEU A 189 -3.30 -16.85 -5.02
C LEU A 189 -2.22 -15.88 -4.52
N THR A 190 -2.58 -14.71 -4.04
CA THR A 190 -1.66 -13.64 -3.62
C THR A 190 -1.94 -13.24 -2.17
N PRO A 191 -1.42 -13.97 -1.17
CA PRO A 191 -1.65 -13.67 0.24
C PRO A 191 -1.19 -12.27 0.66
N SER A 192 -0.18 -11.72 -0.02
CA SER A 192 0.38 -10.39 0.23
C SER A 192 -0.49 -9.23 -0.28
N ASP A 193 -1.40 -9.51 -1.23
CA ASP A 193 -2.31 -8.53 -1.82
C ASP A 193 -3.65 -9.24 -2.10
N PRO A 194 -4.49 -9.42 -1.06
CA PRO A 194 -5.64 -10.29 -1.17
C PRO A 194 -6.70 -9.73 -2.13
N GLY A 195 -7.40 -10.62 -2.82
CA GLY A 195 -8.47 -10.28 -3.77
C GLY A 195 -7.98 -9.68 -5.09
N LYS A 196 -6.67 -9.66 -5.36
CA LYS A 196 -6.11 -9.25 -6.66
C LYS A 196 -6.10 -10.36 -7.70
N ARG A 197 -5.84 -11.60 -7.27
CA ARG A 197 -5.77 -12.77 -8.14
C ARG A 197 -6.58 -13.90 -7.55
N CYS A 198 -7.83 -13.97 -7.98
CA CYS A 198 -8.77 -15.01 -7.59
C CYS A 198 -8.80 -16.09 -8.67
N THR A 199 -8.73 -17.36 -8.27
CA THR A 199 -8.90 -18.51 -9.16
C THR A 199 -9.95 -19.46 -8.63
N LEU A 200 -10.63 -20.17 -9.51
CA LEU A 200 -11.68 -21.10 -9.09
C LEU A 200 -11.13 -22.15 -8.11
N HIS A 201 -11.83 -22.36 -7.00
CA HIS A 201 -11.42 -23.34 -6.00
C HIS A 201 -11.42 -24.75 -6.62
N PRO A 202 -10.39 -25.58 -6.38
CA PRO A 202 -10.32 -26.93 -6.96
C PRO A 202 -11.56 -27.79 -6.66
N GLY A 203 -12.15 -27.62 -5.48
CA GLY A 203 -13.40 -28.29 -5.10
C GLY A 203 -14.60 -27.87 -5.96
N THR A 204 -14.69 -26.60 -6.35
CA THR A 204 -15.74 -26.12 -7.26
C THR A 204 -15.54 -26.70 -8.65
N ILE A 205 -14.29 -26.78 -9.13
CA ILE A 205 -13.97 -27.40 -10.42
C ILE A 205 -14.44 -28.86 -10.41
N ALA A 206 -14.12 -29.61 -9.36
CA ALA A 206 -14.58 -30.99 -9.22
C ALA A 206 -16.11 -31.10 -9.25
N LEU A 207 -16.82 -30.25 -8.50
CA LEU A 207 -18.28 -30.23 -8.48
C LEU A 207 -18.89 -29.95 -9.86
N ILE A 208 -18.35 -28.97 -10.60
CA ILE A 208 -18.82 -28.64 -11.96
C ILE A 208 -18.62 -29.83 -12.90
N VAL A 209 -17.46 -30.50 -12.83
CA VAL A 209 -17.17 -31.68 -13.65
C VAL A 209 -18.12 -32.84 -13.32
N PHE A 210 -18.32 -33.15 -12.03
CA PHE A 210 -19.25 -34.20 -11.62
C PHE A 210 -20.69 -33.90 -12.03
N ALA A 211 -21.16 -32.67 -11.83
CA ALA A 211 -22.49 -32.25 -12.25
C ALA A 211 -22.66 -32.35 -13.77
N GLY A 212 -21.65 -31.95 -14.55
CA GLY A 212 -21.65 -32.08 -16.01
C GLY A 212 -21.73 -33.53 -16.49
N ILE A 213 -20.98 -34.43 -15.86
CA ILE A 213 -21.01 -35.87 -16.17
C ILE A 213 -22.39 -36.46 -15.85
N LEU A 214 -22.95 -36.16 -14.67
CA LEU A 214 -24.28 -36.64 -14.29
C LEU A 214 -25.37 -36.13 -15.24
N LEU A 215 -25.29 -34.88 -15.67
CA LEU A 215 -26.24 -34.28 -16.61
C LEU A 215 -26.16 -34.93 -18.00
N LEU A 216 -24.94 -35.24 -18.48
CA LEU A 216 -24.72 -36.03 -19.70
C LEU A 216 -25.33 -37.43 -19.62
N LEU A 217 -25.11 -38.14 -18.52
CA LEU A 217 -25.67 -39.48 -18.31
C LEU A 217 -27.20 -39.45 -18.27
N ALA A 218 -27.79 -38.44 -17.61
CA ALA A 218 -29.24 -38.25 -17.59
C ALA A 218 -29.81 -38.02 -18.99
N ILE A 219 -29.17 -37.18 -19.81
CA ILE A 219 -29.57 -36.94 -21.21
C ILE A 219 -29.51 -38.25 -22.02
N ILE A 220 -28.43 -39.02 -21.90
CA ILE A 220 -28.28 -40.31 -22.60
C ILE A 220 -29.39 -41.28 -22.20
N ALA A 221 -29.70 -41.38 -20.91
CA ALA A 221 -30.77 -42.24 -20.40
C ALA A 221 -32.15 -41.82 -20.93
N ILE A 222 -32.44 -40.52 -20.99
CA ILE A 222 -33.69 -39.97 -21.55
C ILE A 222 -33.80 -40.32 -23.04
N ILE A 223 -32.73 -40.09 -23.83
CA ILE A 223 -32.72 -40.43 -25.27
C ILE A 223 -32.96 -41.93 -25.46
N TYR A 224 -32.28 -42.78 -24.70
CA TYR A 224 -32.46 -44.22 -24.75
C TYR A 224 -33.92 -44.61 -24.44
N PHE A 225 -34.52 -44.02 -23.41
CA PHE A 225 -35.90 -44.30 -23.01
C PHE A 225 -36.91 -43.86 -24.10
N VAL A 226 -36.70 -42.71 -24.73
CA VAL A 226 -37.53 -42.22 -25.84
C VAL A 226 -37.43 -43.14 -27.07
N ILE A 227 -36.24 -43.61 -27.43
CA ILE A 227 -36.05 -44.55 -28.54
C ILE A 227 -36.75 -45.88 -28.23
N LYS A 228 -36.53 -46.42 -27.04
CA LYS A 228 -37.10 -47.70 -26.61
C LYS A 228 -38.63 -47.65 -26.60
N THR A 229 -39.22 -46.58 -26.06
CA THR A 229 -40.68 -46.40 -26.05
C THR A 229 -41.27 -46.25 -27.45
N LYS A 230 -40.59 -45.57 -28.40
CA LYS A 230 -41.00 -45.56 -29.82
C LYS A 230 -40.97 -46.94 -30.46
N ASN A 231 -39.93 -47.74 -30.18
CA ASN A 231 -39.82 -49.10 -30.69
C ASN A 231 -40.90 -50.04 -30.13
N ILE A 232 -41.24 -49.92 -28.84
CA ILE A 232 -42.32 -50.70 -28.21
C ILE A 232 -43.69 -50.34 -28.81
N LYS A 233 -43.97 -49.04 -29.03
CA LYS A 233 -45.20 -48.61 -29.70
C LYS A 233 -45.29 -49.16 -31.14
N LYS A 234 -44.18 -49.17 -31.89
CA LYS A 234 -44.12 -49.79 -33.22
C LYS A 234 -44.40 -51.30 -33.18
N PHE A 235 -43.91 -52.02 -32.17
CA PHE A 235 -44.16 -53.45 -32.02
C PHE A 235 -45.62 -53.78 -31.70
N LYS A 236 -46.28 -52.99 -30.84
CA LYS A 236 -47.71 -53.17 -30.51
C LYS A 236 -48.65 -52.90 -31.68
N LEU A 237 -48.30 -51.99 -32.59
CA LEU A 237 -49.09 -51.73 -33.81
C LEU A 237 -48.96 -52.84 -34.86
N LYS A 238 -47.84 -53.57 -34.86
CA LYS A 238 -47.59 -54.67 -35.81
C LYS A 238 -48.20 -56.01 -35.41
N THR A 239 -48.70 -56.13 -34.18
CA THR A 239 -49.33 -57.34 -33.64
C THR A 239 -50.86 -57.31 -33.71
N ILE A 240 -51.45 -56.23 -34.22
CA ILE A 240 -52.91 -56.02 -34.30
C ILE A 240 -53.37 -55.88 -35.77
N SER A 241 -52.47 -55.93 -36.76
CA SER A 241 -52.81 -56.07 -38.20
C SER A 241 -52.62 -57.49 -38.67
#